data_AF-A0A397AS16-F1
#
_entry.id   AF-A0A397AS16-F1
#
_cell.length_a   1.000
_cell.length_b   1.000
_cell.length_c   1.000
_cell.angle_alpha   90.00
_cell.angle_beta   90.00
_cell.angle_gamma   90.00
#
_symmetry.space_group_name_H-M   'P 1'
#
loop_
_entity.id
_entity.type
_entity.pdbx_description
1 polymer ?
#
loop_
_entity_poly.entity_id
_entity_poly.type
_entity_poly.pdbx_seq_one_letter_code
_entity_poly.pdbx_strand_id
1 'polypeptide(L)'
;MALEEVTSGGQPWRLERRIEDVTDRLRVLALKNYHVFVQNQQCAQVVTSELQSLGDNLTSVQTSLPSLVSQSKALDTTAHDTAKTNAEIQYVLGQYAGLMGVLEIPQLIDGCIANDLLEDALETIQFAKKLLEQTYTSSMQPKSSNASSSIVHTLVAEVKRATTALRAKLVDKLRGELPLAKCLHLVAYLRRVDGLWTPLPADYDYHLKQEFLACRDAYLSKTVQSIPTSDAYNYVMQGRADAALCAWAVRTVSDLTRLLETYALVLQYARLTLLMTGRVLPNVVEFNAIATIMEQVLFFGGSLGRVGVDFRGTVRRQS
;
A
#
# COMPACT_ATOMS: atom_id res chain seq x y z
N MET A 1 115.05 -8.70 40.13
CA MET A 1 115.73 -8.40 41.42
C MET A 1 115.34 -6.97 41.78
N ALA A 2 114.29 -6.69 42.55
CA ALA A 2 114.13 -7.11 43.93
C ALA A 2 112.66 -7.52 44.21
N LEU A 3 112.45 -8.83 44.28
CA LEU A 3 111.31 -9.46 44.97
C LEU A 3 111.72 -9.79 46.41
N GLU A 4 112.53 -8.92 47.02
CA GLU A 4 113.14 -9.10 48.36
C GLU A 4 112.62 -8.08 49.38
N GLU A 5 111.48 -7.43 49.12
CA GLU A 5 110.79 -6.64 50.15
C GLU A 5 109.56 -7.35 50.74
N VAL A 6 109.29 -8.61 50.36
CA VAL A 6 108.16 -9.39 50.89
C VAL A 6 108.52 -10.13 52.19
N THR A 7 109.79 -10.17 52.58
CA THR A 7 110.27 -10.91 53.75
C THR A 7 110.75 -10.02 54.90
N SER A 8 110.40 -8.72 54.89
CA SER A 8 110.35 -7.94 56.13
C SER A 8 109.00 -8.17 56.80
N GLY A 9 108.86 -9.36 57.37
CA GLY A 9 107.80 -9.79 58.30
C GLY A 9 107.85 -9.00 59.62
N GLY A 10 107.71 -7.70 59.50
CA GLY A 10 107.46 -6.73 60.53
C GLY A 10 106.69 -5.63 59.83
N GLN A 11 105.37 -5.67 59.75
CA GLN A 11 104.53 -5.64 60.94
C GLN A 11 103.10 -5.80 60.41
N PRO A 12 102.40 -6.95 60.55
CA PRO A 12 100.97 -7.02 60.24
C PRO A 12 100.20 -5.94 60.99
N TRP A 13 100.67 -5.59 62.20
CA TRP A 13 100.23 -4.41 62.96
C TRP A 13 100.46 -3.05 62.27
N ARG A 14 101.37 -2.89 61.30
CA ARG A 14 101.48 -1.66 60.48
C ARG A 14 100.43 -1.59 59.39
N LEU A 15 100.14 -2.72 58.73
CA LEU A 15 99.08 -2.77 57.73
C LEU A 15 97.73 -2.62 58.42
N GLU A 16 97.50 -3.32 59.53
CA GLU A 16 96.31 -3.17 60.38
C GLU A 16 96.17 -1.72 60.86
N ARG A 17 97.23 -1.12 61.40
CA ARG A 17 97.20 0.28 61.87
C ARG A 17 97.00 1.28 60.73
N ARG A 18 97.44 0.97 59.50
CA ARG A 18 97.27 1.83 58.33
C ARG A 18 95.88 1.66 57.71
N ILE A 19 95.29 0.46 57.78
CA ILE A 19 93.89 0.22 57.49
C ILE A 19 93.03 0.94 58.51
N GLU A 20 93.34 0.84 59.81
CA GLU A 20 92.68 1.59 60.88
C GLU A 20 92.76 3.10 60.64
N ASP A 21 93.95 3.66 60.37
CA ASP A 21 94.12 5.09 60.08
C ASP A 21 93.36 5.52 58.82
N VAL A 22 93.36 4.72 57.75
CA VAL A 22 92.55 4.99 56.55
C VAL A 22 91.05 4.88 56.83
N THR A 23 90.61 3.92 57.63
CA THR A 23 89.20 3.77 58.03
C THR A 23 88.75 4.89 58.95
N ASP A 24 89.60 5.37 59.86
CA ASP A 24 89.30 6.52 60.73
C ASP A 24 89.29 7.82 59.91
N ARG A 25 90.21 8.00 58.97
CA ARG A 25 90.15 9.12 58.01
C ARG A 25 88.89 9.07 57.16
N LEU A 26 88.50 7.89 56.65
CA LEU A 26 87.25 7.70 55.91
C LEU A 26 86.03 7.94 56.79
N ARG A 27 86.04 7.51 58.06
CA ARG A 27 84.97 7.79 59.03
C ARG A 27 84.84 9.28 59.30
N VAL A 28 85.94 9.99 59.51
CA VAL A 28 85.92 11.45 59.73
C VAL A 28 85.44 12.18 58.47
N LEU A 29 85.87 11.75 57.28
CA LEU A 29 85.37 12.32 56.02
C LEU A 29 83.88 12.01 55.79
N ALA A 30 83.45 10.79 56.08
CA ALA A 30 82.07 10.36 55.97
C ALA A 30 81.18 11.07 56.99
N LEU A 31 81.66 11.31 58.22
CA LEU A 31 80.96 12.09 59.23
C LEU A 31 80.92 13.59 58.89
N LYS A 32 81.96 14.16 58.26
CA LYS A 32 81.93 15.55 57.79
C LYS A 32 80.96 15.74 56.61
N ASN A 33 80.94 14.78 55.68
CA ASN A 33 80.14 14.85 54.46
C ASN A 33 78.89 13.94 54.51
N TYR A 34 78.41 13.59 55.72
CA TYR A 34 77.29 12.65 55.87
C TYR A 34 76.00 13.14 55.19
N HIS A 35 75.80 14.46 55.14
CA HIS A 35 74.68 15.10 54.46
C HIS A 35 74.65 14.80 52.96
N VAL A 36 75.81 14.64 52.30
CA VAL A 36 75.89 14.26 50.88
C VAL A 36 75.44 12.82 50.70
N PHE A 37 75.83 11.90 51.59
CA PHE A 37 75.36 10.52 51.55
C PHE A 37 73.85 10.43 51.79
N VAL A 38 73.30 11.24 52.72
CA VAL A 38 71.86 11.32 52.96
C VAL A 38 71.12 11.88 51.76
N GLN A 39 71.61 12.98 51.16
CA GLN A 39 71.01 13.55 49.95
C GLN A 39 71.09 12.59 48.76
N ASN A 40 72.21 11.88 48.58
CA ASN A 40 72.36 10.93 47.49
C ASN A 40 71.43 9.72 47.68
N GLN A 41 71.24 9.27 48.92
CA GLN A 41 70.27 8.23 49.26
C GLN A 41 68.82 8.70 49.04
N GLN A 42 68.49 9.94 49.41
CA GLN A 42 67.17 10.53 49.16
C GLN A 42 66.89 10.68 47.66
N CYS A 43 67.85 11.20 46.89
CA CYS A 43 67.75 11.27 45.43
C CYS A 43 67.60 9.88 44.82
N ALA A 44 68.36 8.88 45.27
CA ALA A 44 68.23 7.50 44.81
C ALA A 44 66.84 6.93 45.12
N GLN A 45 66.30 7.18 46.32
CA GLN A 45 64.96 6.74 46.69
C GLN A 45 63.87 7.38 45.82
N VAL A 46 63.94 8.70 45.61
CA VAL A 46 63.00 9.40 44.72
C VAL A 46 63.07 8.84 43.31
N VAL A 47 64.28 8.69 42.75
CA VAL A 47 64.48 8.11 41.41
C VAL A 47 63.93 6.68 41.33
N THR A 48 64.11 5.85 42.36
CA THR A 48 63.53 4.49 42.35
C THR A 48 62.01 4.50 42.43
N SER A 49 61.41 5.42 43.20
CA SER A 49 59.95 5.53 43.29
C SER A 49 59.32 6.06 41.99
N GLU A 50 59.98 7.01 41.32
CA GLU A 50 59.55 7.53 40.02
C GLU A 50 59.74 6.48 38.91
N LEU A 51 60.79 5.66 38.98
CA LEU A 51 60.96 4.53 38.06
C LEU A 51 59.90 3.44 38.27
N GLN A 52 59.49 3.19 39.52
CA GLN A 52 58.38 2.29 39.83
C GLN A 52 57.06 2.84 39.32
N SER A 53 56.74 4.11 39.60
CA SER A 53 55.51 4.75 39.11
C SER A 53 55.48 4.80 37.58
N LEU A 54 56.61 5.04 36.92
CA LEU A 54 56.74 4.98 35.47
C LEU A 54 56.54 3.55 34.94
N GLY A 55 57.04 2.53 35.65
CA GLY A 55 56.81 1.13 35.34
C GLY A 55 55.34 0.73 35.45
N ASP A 56 54.65 1.18 36.49
CA ASP A 56 53.22 0.96 36.69
C ASP A 56 52.38 1.67 35.63
N ASN A 57 52.75 2.90 35.26
CA ASN A 57 52.12 3.64 34.17
C ASN A 57 52.36 2.98 32.80
N LEU A 58 53.58 2.48 32.54
CA LEU A 58 53.91 1.77 31.31
C LEU A 58 53.12 0.46 31.18
N THR A 59 52.99 -0.30 32.27
CA THR A 59 52.20 -1.54 32.29
C THR A 59 50.70 -1.24 32.13
N SER A 60 50.19 -0.18 32.76
CA SER A 60 48.83 0.33 32.55
C SER A 60 48.58 0.68 31.09
N VAL A 61 49.47 1.44 30.45
CA VAL A 61 49.35 1.78 29.03
C VAL A 61 49.45 0.52 28.17
N GLN A 62 50.37 -0.39 28.47
CA GLN A 62 50.55 -1.63 27.72
C GLN A 62 49.31 -2.55 27.77
N THR A 63 48.59 -2.58 28.89
CA THR A 63 47.32 -3.32 29.02
C THR A 63 46.15 -2.59 28.35
N SER A 64 46.15 -1.26 28.36
CA SER A 64 45.08 -0.42 27.79
C SER A 64 45.13 -0.34 26.27
N LEU A 65 46.32 -0.28 25.68
CA LEU A 65 46.55 -0.12 24.24
C LEU A 65 45.86 -1.18 23.36
N PRO A 66 45.94 -2.50 23.66
CA PRO A 66 45.23 -3.50 22.88
C PRO A 66 43.69 -3.38 23.02
N SER A 67 43.19 -2.97 24.18
CA SER A 67 41.75 -2.72 24.37
C SER A 67 41.28 -1.55 23.51
N LEU A 68 42.06 -0.47 23.44
CA LEU A 68 41.78 0.70 22.61
C LEU A 68 41.79 0.35 21.11
N VAL A 69 42.77 -0.45 20.67
CA VAL A 69 42.84 -0.93 19.28
C VAL A 69 41.64 -1.83 18.94
N SER A 70 41.19 -2.67 19.89
CA SER A 70 40.00 -3.50 19.66
C SER A 70 38.72 -2.65 19.53
N GLN A 71 38.58 -1.62 20.38
CA GLN A 71 37.45 -0.70 20.34
C GLN A 71 37.49 0.19 19.09
N SER A 72 38.66 0.64 18.64
CA SER A 72 38.77 1.42 17.41
C SER A 72 38.36 0.60 16.20
N LYS A 73 38.73 -0.69 16.14
CA LYS A 73 38.28 -1.59 15.07
C LYS A 73 36.78 -1.82 15.09
N ALA A 74 36.18 -2.01 16.27
CA ALA A 74 34.74 -2.15 16.42
C ALA A 74 33.99 -0.86 16.04
N LEU A 75 34.56 0.30 16.40
CA LEU A 75 34.07 1.61 15.97
C LEU A 75 34.14 1.75 14.44
N ASP A 76 35.22 1.31 13.81
CA ASP A 76 35.40 1.42 12.36
C ASP A 76 34.38 0.55 11.60
N THR A 77 34.15 -0.68 12.08
CA THR A 77 33.12 -1.56 11.48
C THR A 77 31.72 -0.98 11.66
N THR A 78 31.39 -0.49 12.85
CA THR A 78 30.07 0.10 13.12
C THR A 78 29.86 1.41 12.37
N ALA A 79 30.90 2.24 12.22
CA ALA A 79 30.85 3.45 11.42
C ALA A 79 30.64 3.13 9.93
N HIS A 80 31.30 2.09 9.41
CA HIS A 80 31.10 1.66 8.02
C HIS A 80 29.68 1.14 7.77
N ASP A 81 29.15 0.31 8.68
CA ASP A 81 27.77 -0.18 8.59
C ASP A 81 26.77 0.98 8.68
N THR A 82 27.00 1.92 9.59
CA THR A 82 26.15 3.12 9.73
C THR A 82 26.22 4.02 8.49
N ALA A 83 27.40 4.17 7.89
CA ALA A 83 27.57 4.93 6.65
C ALA A 83 26.82 4.27 5.49
N LYS A 84 26.85 2.93 5.41
CA LYS A 84 26.09 2.16 4.42
C LYS A 84 24.59 2.32 4.62
N THR A 85 24.08 2.15 5.85
CA THR A 85 22.65 2.35 6.13
C THR A 85 22.22 3.79 5.86
N ASN A 86 23.06 4.78 6.17
CA ASN A 86 22.79 6.18 5.85
C ASN A 86 22.72 6.42 4.35
N ALA A 87 23.60 5.81 3.56
CA ALA A 87 23.55 5.90 2.10
C ALA A 87 22.26 5.28 1.53
N GLU A 88 21.83 4.13 2.07
CA GLU A 88 20.56 3.49 1.72
C GLU A 88 19.35 4.37 2.10
N ILE A 89 19.36 4.98 3.28
CA ILE A 89 18.31 5.92 3.72
C ILE A 89 18.26 7.15 2.82
N GLN A 90 19.40 7.76 2.48
CA GLN A 90 19.46 8.91 1.58
C GLN A 90 18.93 8.57 0.19
N TYR A 91 19.21 7.36 -0.31
CA TYR A 91 18.66 6.87 -1.57
C TYR A 91 17.12 6.75 -1.51
N VAL A 92 16.58 6.16 -0.44
CA VAL A 92 15.12 6.06 -0.25
C VAL A 92 14.49 7.44 -0.12
N LEU A 93 15.11 8.37 0.62
CA LEU A 93 14.64 9.75 0.75
C LEU A 93 14.64 10.49 -0.59
N GLY A 94 15.65 10.27 -1.44
CA GLY A 94 15.70 10.84 -2.79
C GLY A 94 14.54 10.36 -3.68
N GLN A 95 14.15 9.08 -3.53
CA GLN A 95 13.06 8.48 -4.30
C GLN A 95 11.69 8.59 -3.61
N TYR A 96 11.62 9.15 -2.40
CA TYR A 96 10.42 9.19 -1.57
C TYR A 96 9.24 9.85 -2.28
N ALA A 97 9.46 10.96 -2.99
CA ALA A 97 8.38 11.64 -3.73
C ALA A 97 7.75 10.73 -4.81
N GLY A 98 8.57 9.97 -5.53
CA GLY A 98 8.08 9.01 -6.52
C GLY A 98 7.36 7.82 -5.88
N LEU A 99 7.89 7.30 -4.77
CA LEU A 99 7.26 6.20 -4.03
C LEU A 99 5.92 6.62 -3.42
N MET A 100 5.85 7.83 -2.86
CA MET A 100 4.62 8.39 -2.31
C MET A 100 3.57 8.56 -3.39
N GLY A 101 3.94 9.13 -4.54
CA GLY A 101 3.01 9.25 -5.67
C GLY A 101 2.44 7.91 -6.12
N VAL A 102 3.21 6.81 -6.05
CA VAL A 102 2.72 5.46 -6.36
C VAL A 102 1.79 4.92 -5.26
N LEU A 103 2.08 5.20 -3.99
CA LEU A 103 1.25 4.80 -2.85
C LEU A 103 -0.08 5.58 -2.76
N GLU A 104 -0.13 6.79 -3.32
CA GLU A 104 -1.32 7.64 -3.34
C GLU A 104 -2.32 7.25 -4.46
N ILE A 105 -1.92 6.45 -5.45
CA ILE A 105 -2.77 6.06 -6.59
C ILE A 105 -4.13 5.46 -6.14
N PRO A 106 -4.22 4.52 -5.18
CA PRO A 106 -5.50 4.00 -4.74
C PRO A 106 -6.38 5.08 -4.08
N GLN A 107 -5.78 5.99 -3.31
CA GLN A 107 -6.51 7.10 -2.69
C GLN A 107 -7.04 8.08 -3.75
N LEU A 108 -6.27 8.31 -4.81
CA LEU A 108 -6.72 9.11 -5.95
C LEU A 108 -7.92 8.44 -6.65
N ILE A 109 -7.87 7.13 -6.85
CA ILE A 109 -8.99 6.36 -7.44
C ILE A 109 -10.24 6.50 -6.55
N ASP A 110 -10.10 6.33 -5.24
CA ASP A 110 -11.22 6.51 -4.29
C ASP A 110 -11.77 7.94 -4.32
N GLY A 111 -10.91 8.95 -4.46
CA GLY A 111 -11.30 10.35 -4.65
C GLY A 111 -12.03 10.59 -5.97
N CYS A 112 -11.57 10.02 -7.09
CA CYS A 112 -12.25 10.08 -8.38
C CYS A 112 -13.62 9.38 -8.31
N ILE A 113 -13.69 8.23 -7.63
CA ILE A 113 -14.95 7.53 -7.36
C ILE A 113 -15.87 8.45 -6.57
N ALA A 114 -15.43 9.07 -5.48
CA ALA A 114 -16.27 9.97 -4.66
C ALA A 114 -16.83 11.15 -5.46
N ASN A 115 -16.03 11.76 -6.33
CA ASN A 115 -16.39 12.94 -7.15
C ASN A 115 -17.14 12.60 -8.46
N ASP A 116 -17.56 11.35 -8.66
CA ASP A 116 -18.28 10.89 -9.85
C ASP A 116 -17.51 10.95 -11.19
N LEU A 117 -16.18 11.07 -11.12
CA LEU A 117 -15.26 11.06 -12.26
C LEU A 117 -14.88 9.63 -12.66
N LEU A 118 -15.82 8.91 -13.27
CA LEU A 118 -15.69 7.48 -13.57
C LEU A 118 -14.66 7.17 -14.67
N GLU A 119 -14.52 8.08 -15.64
CA GLU A 119 -13.57 7.93 -16.75
C GLU A 119 -12.13 8.11 -16.27
N ASP A 120 -11.86 9.19 -15.53
CA ASP A 120 -10.56 9.46 -14.92
C ASP A 120 -10.13 8.33 -13.96
N ALA A 121 -11.07 7.79 -13.17
CA ALA A 121 -10.81 6.65 -12.30
C ALA A 121 -10.36 5.42 -13.11
N LEU A 122 -11.03 5.13 -14.23
CA LEU A 122 -10.70 3.99 -15.09
C LEU A 122 -9.34 4.13 -15.77
N GLU A 123 -9.02 5.34 -16.25
CA GLU A 123 -7.71 5.66 -16.82
C GLU A 123 -6.59 5.52 -15.79
N THR A 124 -6.84 6.01 -14.56
CA THR A 124 -5.90 5.90 -13.44
C THR A 124 -5.63 4.44 -13.07
N ILE A 125 -6.66 3.58 -13.04
CA ILE A 125 -6.49 2.14 -12.80
C ILE A 125 -5.70 1.49 -13.93
N GLN A 126 -5.96 1.85 -15.19
CA GLN A 126 -5.22 1.32 -16.35
C GLN A 126 -3.74 1.73 -16.30
N PHE A 127 -3.47 2.98 -15.94
CA PHE A 127 -2.13 3.49 -15.72
C PHE A 127 -1.42 2.73 -14.58
N ALA A 128 -2.09 2.57 -13.44
CA ALA A 128 -1.57 1.84 -12.29
C ALA A 128 -1.20 0.40 -12.66
N LYS A 129 -2.07 -0.30 -13.38
CA LYS A 129 -1.81 -1.65 -13.88
C LYS A 129 -0.55 -1.70 -14.75
N LYS A 130 -0.42 -0.78 -15.72
CA LYS A 130 0.75 -0.73 -16.62
C LYS A 130 2.04 -0.44 -15.85
N LEU A 131 2.01 0.48 -14.89
CA LEU A 131 3.14 0.80 -14.03
C LEU A 131 3.55 -0.39 -13.17
N LEU A 132 2.58 -1.11 -12.60
CA LEU A 132 2.81 -2.32 -11.82
C LEU A 132 3.45 -3.41 -12.69
N GLU A 133 2.91 -3.69 -13.88
CA GLU A 133 3.48 -4.66 -14.82
C GLU A 133 4.92 -4.31 -15.26
N GLN A 134 5.21 -3.03 -15.49
CA GLN A 134 6.56 -2.54 -15.78
C GLN A 134 7.51 -2.71 -14.58
N THR A 135 7.01 -2.52 -13.35
CA THR A 135 7.79 -2.70 -12.12
C THR A 135 8.09 -4.17 -11.87
N TYR A 136 7.13 -5.06 -12.10
CA TYR A 136 7.32 -6.51 -12.00
C TYR A 136 8.31 -7.07 -13.04
N THR A 137 8.28 -6.55 -14.27
CA THR A 137 9.17 -7.02 -15.35
C THR A 137 10.59 -6.48 -15.23
N SER A 138 10.77 -5.23 -14.81
CA SER A 138 12.11 -4.65 -14.55
C SER A 138 12.79 -5.21 -13.30
N SER A 139 12.02 -5.70 -12.33
CA SER A 139 12.52 -6.37 -11.11
C SER A 139 12.87 -7.86 -11.31
N MET A 140 12.83 -8.39 -12.54
CA MET A 140 13.36 -9.72 -12.88
C MET A 140 14.90 -9.74 -12.94
N GLN A 141 15.56 -9.20 -11.92
CA GLN A 141 16.89 -9.60 -11.51
C GLN A 141 16.72 -10.37 -10.20
N PRO A 142 17.07 -11.66 -10.14
CA PRO A 142 16.72 -12.54 -9.03
C PRO A 142 17.71 -12.29 -7.88
N LYS A 143 17.54 -11.22 -7.10
CA LYS A 143 18.32 -11.03 -5.87
C LYS A 143 17.48 -10.46 -4.74
N SER A 144 17.06 -11.39 -3.88
CA SER A 144 17.09 -11.20 -2.42
C SER A 144 16.30 -10.02 -1.86
N SER A 145 14.97 -10.13 -1.80
CA SER A 145 14.19 -9.67 -0.64
C SER A 145 12.71 -10.00 -0.83
N ASN A 146 12.18 -10.90 -0.02
CA ASN A 146 10.75 -11.23 0.03
C ASN A 146 9.88 -10.07 0.57
N ALA A 147 10.45 -8.89 0.82
CA ALA A 147 9.78 -7.73 1.42
C ALA A 147 9.31 -6.71 0.37
N SER A 148 10.08 -6.49 -0.70
CA SER A 148 9.72 -5.58 -1.80
C SER A 148 8.57 -6.14 -2.64
N SER A 149 8.47 -7.46 -2.77
CA SER A 149 7.31 -8.12 -3.38
C SER A 149 6.02 -7.88 -2.58
N SER A 150 6.08 -7.82 -1.24
CA SER A 150 4.88 -7.67 -0.40
C SER A 150 4.20 -6.32 -0.58
N ILE A 151 4.94 -5.21 -0.64
CA ILE A 151 4.35 -3.87 -0.78
C ILE A 151 3.66 -3.73 -2.13
N VAL A 152 4.29 -4.20 -3.20
CA VAL A 152 3.70 -4.18 -4.55
C VAL A 152 2.48 -5.10 -4.61
N HIS A 153 2.53 -6.28 -3.97
CA HIS A 153 1.36 -7.16 -3.86
C HIS A 153 0.20 -6.52 -3.10
N THR A 154 0.47 -5.83 -1.99
CA THR A 154 -0.55 -5.07 -1.25
C THR A 154 -1.13 -3.95 -2.10
N LEU A 155 -0.28 -3.21 -2.83
CA LEU A 155 -0.74 -2.14 -3.73
C LEU A 155 -1.62 -2.70 -4.86
N VAL A 156 -1.24 -3.83 -5.47
CA VAL A 156 -2.06 -4.51 -6.48
C VAL A 156 -3.41 -4.94 -5.88
N ALA A 157 -3.41 -5.50 -4.66
CA ALA A 157 -4.64 -5.88 -3.97
C ALA A 157 -5.53 -4.66 -3.70
N GLU A 158 -4.93 -3.53 -3.35
CA GLU A 158 -5.63 -2.28 -3.07
C GLU A 158 -6.24 -1.67 -4.34
N VAL A 159 -5.51 -1.64 -5.46
CA VAL A 159 -6.06 -1.18 -6.75
C VAL A 159 -7.16 -2.12 -7.25
N LYS A 160 -7.05 -3.44 -7.03
CA LYS A 160 -8.13 -4.39 -7.31
C LYS A 160 -9.37 -4.11 -6.44
N ARG A 161 -9.19 -3.81 -5.16
CA ARG A 161 -10.27 -3.41 -4.23
C ARG A 161 -10.95 -2.11 -4.69
N ALA A 162 -10.17 -1.11 -5.11
CA ALA A 162 -10.71 0.13 -5.69
C ALA A 162 -11.47 -0.14 -7.01
N THR A 163 -10.99 -1.09 -7.82
CA THR A 163 -11.68 -1.50 -9.06
C THR A 163 -13.05 -2.13 -8.77
N THR A 164 -13.14 -3.01 -7.77
CA THR A 164 -14.42 -3.62 -7.38
C THR A 164 -15.38 -2.59 -6.76
N ALA A 165 -14.87 -1.60 -6.03
CA ALA A 165 -15.66 -0.47 -5.54
C ALA A 165 -16.20 0.40 -6.70
N LEU A 166 -15.37 0.70 -7.70
CA LEU A 166 -15.80 1.41 -8.92
C LEU A 166 -16.92 0.63 -9.65
N ARG A 167 -16.76 -0.70 -9.79
CA ARG A 167 -17.79 -1.57 -10.38
C ARG A 167 -19.10 -1.50 -9.59
N ALA A 168 -19.05 -1.60 -8.27
CA ALA A 168 -20.22 -1.49 -7.43
C ALA A 168 -20.94 -0.14 -7.60
N LYS A 169 -20.18 0.97 -7.68
CA LYS A 169 -20.74 2.30 -7.92
C LYS A 169 -21.36 2.44 -9.33
N LEU A 170 -20.77 1.84 -10.35
CA LEU A 170 -21.33 1.79 -11.71
C LEU A 170 -22.67 1.05 -11.74
N VAL A 171 -22.75 -0.10 -11.07
CA VAL A 171 -23.98 -0.89 -10.95
C VAL A 171 -25.06 -0.13 -10.17
N ASP A 172 -24.68 0.56 -9.09
CA ASP A 172 -25.63 1.37 -8.32
C ASP A 172 -26.16 2.56 -9.13
N LYS A 173 -25.29 3.24 -9.90
CA LYS A 173 -25.73 4.27 -10.85
C LYS A 173 -26.72 3.71 -11.87
N LEU A 174 -26.52 2.50 -12.40
CA LEU A 174 -27.47 1.89 -13.32
C LEU A 174 -28.86 1.64 -12.73
N ARG A 175 -28.99 1.56 -11.39
CA ARG A 175 -30.27 1.45 -10.68
C ARG A 175 -30.98 2.80 -10.48
N GLY A 176 -30.36 3.91 -10.88
CA GLY A 176 -30.93 5.26 -10.79
C GLY A 176 -31.60 5.74 -12.07
N GLU A 177 -32.16 6.94 -11.98
CA GLU A 177 -32.71 7.71 -13.10
C GLU A 177 -31.57 8.19 -14.00
N LEU A 178 -31.45 7.65 -15.22
CA LEU A 178 -30.46 8.12 -16.19
C LEU A 178 -31.01 8.18 -17.62
N PRO A 179 -30.56 9.17 -18.42
CA PRO A 179 -30.78 9.17 -19.85
C PRO A 179 -29.99 8.01 -20.50
N LEU A 180 -30.57 7.39 -21.53
CA LEU A 180 -30.01 6.20 -22.17
C LEU A 180 -28.58 6.36 -22.68
N ALA A 181 -28.24 7.52 -23.25
CA ALA A 181 -26.88 7.78 -23.73
C ALA A 181 -25.86 7.49 -22.61
N LYS A 182 -26.16 7.92 -21.38
CA LYS A 182 -25.31 7.63 -20.21
C LYS A 182 -25.34 6.16 -19.82
N CYS A 183 -26.47 5.44 -19.97
CA CYS A 183 -26.54 3.99 -19.73
C CYS A 183 -25.60 3.21 -20.66
N LEU A 184 -25.54 3.57 -21.95
CA LEU A 184 -24.63 2.93 -22.90
C LEU A 184 -23.16 3.19 -22.54
N HIS A 185 -22.82 4.43 -22.15
CA HIS A 185 -21.49 4.75 -21.67
C HIS A 185 -21.13 3.95 -20.40
N LEU A 186 -22.06 3.81 -19.45
CA LEU A 186 -21.85 3.00 -18.24
C LEU A 186 -21.62 1.52 -18.54
N VAL A 187 -22.36 0.94 -19.49
CA VAL A 187 -22.16 -0.45 -19.93
C VAL A 187 -20.79 -0.62 -20.62
N ALA A 188 -20.36 0.36 -21.42
CA ALA A 188 -19.02 0.37 -22.00
C ALA A 188 -17.93 0.47 -20.92
N TYR A 189 -18.12 1.30 -19.89
CA TYR A 189 -17.20 1.38 -18.75
C TYR A 189 -17.16 0.08 -17.94
N LEU A 190 -18.31 -0.57 -17.68
CA LEU A 190 -18.35 -1.87 -17.01
C LEU A 190 -17.57 -2.94 -17.78
N ARG A 191 -17.73 -3.00 -19.11
CA ARG A 191 -16.95 -3.90 -19.97
C ARG A 191 -15.44 -3.63 -19.87
N ARG A 192 -15.03 -2.36 -19.82
CA ARG A 192 -13.62 -2.00 -19.61
C ARG A 192 -13.12 -2.45 -18.24
N VAL A 193 -13.87 -2.13 -17.17
CA VAL A 193 -13.52 -2.49 -15.77
C VAL A 193 -13.36 -4.00 -15.58
N ASP A 194 -14.33 -4.79 -16.05
CA ASP A 194 -14.30 -6.25 -15.88
C ASP A 194 -13.22 -6.90 -16.76
N GLY A 195 -12.84 -6.27 -17.88
CA GLY A 195 -11.73 -6.68 -18.74
C GLY A 195 -10.34 -6.24 -18.31
N LEU A 196 -10.21 -5.40 -17.27
CA LEU A 196 -8.92 -4.88 -16.86
C LEU A 196 -8.03 -5.94 -16.21
N TRP A 197 -8.60 -6.87 -15.45
CA TRP A 197 -7.81 -7.82 -14.63
C TRP A 197 -7.84 -9.26 -15.14
N THR A 198 -8.95 -9.66 -15.75
CA THR A 198 -9.16 -11.03 -16.26
C THR A 198 -9.65 -10.98 -17.70
N PRO A 199 -9.21 -11.91 -18.56
CA PRO A 199 -9.78 -12.02 -19.90
C PRO A 199 -11.28 -12.31 -19.81
N LEU A 200 -12.07 -11.63 -20.63
CA LEU A 200 -13.53 -11.77 -20.61
C LEU A 200 -13.94 -13.19 -21.01
N PRO A 201 -14.80 -13.88 -20.24
CA PRO A 201 -15.44 -15.12 -20.66
C PRO A 201 -16.24 -14.94 -21.95
N ALA A 202 -16.37 -15.99 -22.76
CA ALA A 202 -17.17 -15.96 -24.00
C ALA A 202 -18.64 -15.59 -23.74
N ASP A 203 -19.18 -15.98 -22.57
CA ASP A 203 -20.56 -15.71 -22.15
C ASP A 203 -20.71 -14.37 -21.38
N TYR A 204 -19.66 -13.55 -21.32
CA TYR A 204 -19.66 -12.30 -20.55
C TYR A 204 -20.74 -11.33 -21.01
N ASP A 205 -20.95 -11.23 -22.33
CA ASP A 205 -21.98 -10.34 -22.88
C ASP A 205 -23.39 -10.75 -22.43
N TYR A 206 -23.65 -12.04 -22.24
CA TYR A 206 -24.93 -12.51 -21.70
C TYR A 206 -25.09 -12.13 -20.22
N HIS A 207 -24.04 -12.33 -19.41
CA HIS A 207 -24.05 -11.96 -17.99
C HIS A 207 -24.21 -10.45 -17.76
N LEU A 208 -23.47 -9.64 -18.52
CA LEU A 208 -23.55 -8.18 -18.42
C LEU A 208 -24.96 -7.67 -18.78
N LYS A 209 -25.58 -8.28 -19.79
CA LYS A 209 -26.97 -7.98 -20.15
C LYS A 209 -27.91 -8.35 -19.02
N GLN A 210 -27.83 -9.57 -18.47
CA GLN A 210 -28.69 -9.98 -17.36
C GLN A 210 -28.55 -9.06 -16.13
N GLU A 211 -27.33 -8.62 -15.81
CA GLU A 211 -27.07 -7.68 -14.72
C GLU A 211 -27.66 -6.28 -15.00
N PHE A 212 -27.53 -5.79 -16.23
CA PHE A 212 -28.19 -4.54 -16.67
C PHE A 212 -29.71 -4.62 -16.56
N LEU A 213 -30.31 -5.75 -16.97
CA LEU A 213 -31.75 -5.98 -16.88
C LEU A 213 -32.23 -6.00 -15.43
N ALA A 214 -31.52 -6.71 -14.55
CA ALA A 214 -31.84 -6.77 -13.13
C ALA A 214 -31.78 -5.37 -12.48
N CYS A 215 -30.79 -4.54 -12.86
CA CYS A 215 -30.68 -3.17 -12.34
C CYS A 215 -31.83 -2.27 -12.82
N ARG A 216 -32.23 -2.40 -14.09
CA ARG A 216 -33.35 -1.63 -14.64
C ARG A 216 -34.69 -2.10 -14.09
N ASP A 217 -34.87 -3.39 -13.85
CA ASP A 217 -36.05 -3.91 -13.16
C ASP A 217 -36.13 -3.41 -11.72
N ALA A 218 -35.01 -3.39 -10.99
CA ALA A 218 -34.96 -2.85 -9.64
C ALA A 218 -35.30 -1.35 -9.60
N TYR A 219 -34.83 -0.57 -10.57
CA TYR A 219 -35.21 0.83 -10.75
C TYR A 219 -36.72 0.96 -10.98
N LEU A 220 -37.27 0.23 -11.96
CA LEU A 220 -38.70 0.28 -12.28
C LEU A 220 -39.59 -0.16 -11.12
N SER A 221 -39.20 -1.22 -10.40
CA SER A 221 -39.92 -1.67 -9.23
C SER A 221 -39.95 -0.61 -8.14
N LYS A 222 -38.86 0.14 -7.94
CA LYS A 222 -38.82 1.26 -6.98
C LYS A 222 -39.72 2.41 -7.44
N THR A 223 -39.68 2.76 -8.73
CA THR A 223 -40.54 3.81 -9.29
C THR A 223 -42.01 3.43 -9.22
N VAL A 224 -42.38 2.19 -9.54
CA VAL A 224 -43.77 1.71 -9.45
C VAL A 224 -44.28 1.69 -8.00
N GLN A 225 -43.41 1.41 -7.03
CA GLN A 225 -43.75 1.44 -5.60
C GLN A 225 -43.91 2.87 -5.05
N SER A 226 -43.26 3.87 -5.65
CA SER A 226 -43.36 5.27 -5.19
C SER A 226 -44.62 5.98 -5.67
N ILE A 227 -45.34 5.43 -6.65
CA ILE A 227 -46.57 6.05 -7.17
C ILE A 227 -47.73 5.76 -6.20
N PRO A 228 -48.39 6.80 -5.64
CA PRO A 228 -49.50 6.61 -4.72
C PRO A 228 -50.70 5.95 -5.41
N THR A 229 -51.27 4.92 -4.79
CA THR A 229 -52.41 4.12 -5.29
C THR A 229 -53.76 4.86 -5.18
N SER A 230 -53.76 6.10 -4.69
CA SER A 230 -54.97 6.86 -4.34
C SER A 230 -55.77 7.34 -5.56
N ASP A 231 -55.16 7.39 -6.73
CA ASP A 231 -55.84 7.72 -7.99
C ASP A 231 -55.39 6.72 -9.07
N ALA A 232 -56.26 5.74 -9.32
CA ALA A 232 -56.04 4.65 -10.26
C ALA A 232 -55.70 5.12 -11.69
N TYR A 233 -56.22 6.28 -12.10
CA TYR A 233 -55.96 6.85 -13.42
C TYR A 233 -54.55 7.46 -13.52
N ASN A 234 -54.16 8.26 -12.52
CA ASN A 234 -52.82 8.85 -12.45
C ASN A 234 -51.73 7.81 -12.17
N TYR A 235 -52.04 6.79 -11.37
CA TYR A 235 -51.15 5.65 -11.13
C TYR A 235 -50.79 4.92 -12.43
N VAL A 236 -51.79 4.75 -13.30
CA VAL A 236 -51.64 4.11 -14.61
C VAL A 236 -50.93 5.03 -15.60
N MET A 237 -51.21 6.33 -15.63
CA MET A 237 -50.54 7.26 -16.56
C MET A 237 -49.07 7.52 -16.18
N GLN A 238 -48.74 7.63 -14.90
CA GLN A 238 -47.38 7.87 -14.42
C GLN A 238 -46.50 6.63 -14.57
N GLY A 239 -47.01 5.44 -14.19
CA GLY A 239 -46.30 4.18 -14.40
C GLY A 239 -46.07 3.82 -15.88
N ARG A 240 -46.82 4.45 -16.80
CA ARG A 240 -46.69 4.27 -18.27
C ARG A 240 -45.61 5.13 -18.92
N ALA A 241 -45.30 6.31 -18.37
CA ALA A 241 -44.22 7.16 -18.90
C ALA A 241 -42.85 6.48 -18.73
N ASP A 242 -42.63 5.83 -17.60
CA ASP A 242 -41.43 5.04 -17.32
C ASP A 242 -41.40 3.73 -18.14
N ALA A 243 -42.58 3.16 -18.42
CA ALA A 243 -42.70 2.00 -19.31
C ALA A 243 -42.31 2.33 -20.76
N ALA A 244 -42.64 3.52 -21.26
CA ALA A 244 -42.21 3.99 -22.58
C ALA A 244 -40.68 4.19 -22.66
N LEU A 245 -40.06 4.67 -21.58
CA LEU A 245 -38.60 4.74 -21.41
C LEU A 245 -37.93 3.36 -21.47
N CYS A 246 -38.57 2.33 -20.88
CA CYS A 246 -38.10 0.94 -20.96
C CYS A 246 -38.33 0.31 -22.33
N ALA A 247 -39.47 0.55 -22.97
CA ALA A 247 -39.74 0.10 -24.33
C ALA A 247 -38.74 0.69 -25.34
N TRP A 248 -38.23 1.90 -25.08
CA TRP A 248 -37.16 2.50 -25.87
C TRP A 248 -35.78 1.95 -25.52
N ALA A 249 -35.47 1.72 -24.23
CA ALA A 249 -34.22 1.04 -23.83
C ALA A 249 -34.11 -0.36 -24.47
N VAL A 250 -35.23 -1.07 -24.60
CA VAL A 250 -35.33 -2.36 -25.33
C VAL A 250 -35.05 -2.20 -26.83
N ARG A 251 -35.48 -1.10 -27.47
CA ARG A 251 -35.14 -0.82 -28.88
C ARG A 251 -33.65 -0.63 -29.09
N THR A 252 -32.99 0.16 -28.23
CA THR A 252 -31.57 0.47 -28.39
C THR A 252 -30.64 -0.69 -28.01
N VAL A 253 -31.09 -1.57 -27.10
CA VAL A 253 -30.40 -2.84 -26.83
C VAL A 253 -30.64 -3.85 -27.96
N SER A 254 -31.81 -3.80 -28.63
CA SER A 254 -32.12 -4.61 -29.82
C SER A 254 -31.27 -4.26 -31.05
N ASP A 255 -30.81 -3.02 -31.20
CA ASP A 255 -29.89 -2.63 -32.28
C ASP A 255 -28.50 -3.27 -32.12
N LEU A 256 -28.16 -3.82 -30.93
CA LEU A 256 -26.82 -4.33 -30.64
C LEU A 256 -26.60 -5.82 -31.00
N THR A 257 -27.62 -6.67 -31.16
CA THR A 257 -27.60 -7.94 -31.94
C THR A 257 -28.87 -8.79 -31.77
N ARG A 258 -29.11 -9.65 -32.78
CA ARG A 258 -30.32 -10.42 -33.12
C ARG A 258 -30.76 -11.51 -32.12
N LEU A 259 -32.09 -11.57 -31.95
CA LEU A 259 -32.97 -12.76 -31.99
C LEU A 259 -33.43 -13.53 -30.73
N LEU A 260 -32.77 -13.51 -29.57
CA LEU A 260 -33.25 -14.33 -28.42
C LEU A 260 -33.50 -13.60 -27.09
N GLU A 261 -32.94 -12.42 -26.88
CA GLU A 261 -33.03 -11.70 -25.59
C GLU A 261 -34.15 -10.66 -25.53
N THR A 262 -34.76 -10.36 -26.68
CA THR A 262 -35.98 -9.55 -26.74
C THR A 262 -37.09 -10.17 -25.90
N TYR A 263 -37.18 -11.50 -25.80
CA TYR A 263 -38.25 -12.21 -25.10
C TYR A 263 -38.26 -12.03 -23.57
N ALA A 264 -37.10 -11.98 -22.88
CA ALA A 264 -37.05 -11.93 -21.42
C ALA A 264 -37.43 -10.55 -20.85
N LEU A 265 -36.90 -9.50 -21.48
CA LEU A 265 -37.23 -8.09 -21.23
C LEU A 265 -38.71 -7.78 -21.46
N VAL A 266 -39.22 -8.33 -22.56
CA VAL A 266 -40.61 -8.28 -22.98
C VAL A 266 -41.50 -9.02 -21.97
N LEU A 267 -41.11 -10.20 -21.49
CA LEU A 267 -41.86 -10.92 -20.45
C LEU A 267 -41.92 -10.16 -19.12
N GLN A 268 -40.85 -9.47 -18.75
CA GLN A 268 -40.78 -8.64 -17.53
C GLN A 268 -41.65 -7.38 -17.67
N TYR A 269 -41.65 -6.77 -18.85
CA TYR A 269 -42.54 -5.67 -19.21
C TYR A 269 -44.02 -6.10 -19.27
N ALA A 270 -44.30 -7.29 -19.80
CA ALA A 270 -45.62 -7.91 -19.80
C ALA A 270 -46.09 -8.15 -18.37
N ARG A 271 -45.19 -8.58 -17.48
CA ARG A 271 -45.48 -8.81 -16.07
C ARG A 271 -45.79 -7.51 -15.33
N LEU A 272 -45.05 -6.43 -15.59
CA LEU A 272 -45.33 -5.10 -15.04
C LEU A 272 -46.67 -4.56 -15.57
N THR A 273 -46.91 -4.60 -16.87
CA THR A 273 -48.20 -4.18 -17.45
C THR A 273 -49.37 -5.02 -16.93
N LEU A 274 -49.21 -6.34 -16.80
CA LEU A 274 -50.19 -7.27 -16.21
C LEU A 274 -50.41 -7.06 -14.71
N LEU A 275 -49.37 -6.72 -13.95
CA LEU A 275 -49.48 -6.43 -12.51
C LEU A 275 -50.21 -5.10 -12.30
N MET A 276 -49.92 -4.10 -13.12
CA MET A 276 -50.57 -2.79 -13.11
C MET A 276 -52.03 -2.91 -13.55
N THR A 277 -52.35 -3.65 -14.63
CA THR A 277 -53.74 -3.88 -15.02
C THR A 277 -54.47 -4.76 -14.01
N GLY A 278 -53.87 -5.84 -13.50
CA GLY A 278 -54.52 -6.77 -12.57
C GLY A 278 -54.78 -6.20 -11.17
N ARG A 279 -53.96 -5.26 -10.69
CA ARG A 279 -54.19 -4.58 -9.39
C ARG A 279 -55.09 -3.35 -9.49
N VAL A 280 -55.13 -2.70 -10.66
CA VAL A 280 -55.85 -1.43 -10.83
C VAL A 280 -57.23 -1.61 -11.46
N LEU A 281 -57.44 -2.59 -12.37
CA LEU A 281 -58.76 -2.88 -12.96
C LEU A 281 -59.89 -3.06 -11.93
N PRO A 282 -59.72 -3.77 -10.81
CA PRO A 282 -60.82 -3.97 -9.86
C PRO A 282 -61.22 -2.70 -9.10
N ASN A 283 -60.40 -1.64 -9.12
CA ASN A 283 -60.64 -0.39 -8.39
C ASN A 283 -61.12 0.77 -9.27
N VAL A 284 -61.18 0.60 -10.60
CA VAL A 284 -61.67 1.64 -11.53
C VAL A 284 -63.15 1.40 -11.79
N VAL A 285 -64.01 2.27 -11.26
CA VAL A 285 -65.48 2.17 -11.39
C VAL A 285 -65.98 2.85 -12.68
N GLU A 286 -65.17 3.72 -13.30
CA GLU A 286 -65.54 4.49 -14.49
C GLU A 286 -65.19 3.78 -15.80
N PHE A 287 -66.22 3.44 -16.59
CA PHE A 287 -66.09 2.75 -17.87
C PHE A 287 -65.27 3.52 -18.91
N ASN A 288 -65.35 4.86 -18.92
CA ASN A 288 -64.57 5.71 -19.83
C ASN A 288 -63.07 5.70 -19.50
N ALA A 289 -62.70 5.64 -18.22
CA ALA A 289 -61.32 5.51 -17.80
C ALA A 289 -60.75 4.14 -18.20
N ILE A 290 -61.54 3.06 -18.07
CA ILE A 290 -61.14 1.72 -18.52
C ILE A 290 -60.92 1.70 -20.05
N ALA A 291 -61.81 2.32 -20.83
CA ALA A 291 -61.67 2.38 -22.29
C ALA A 291 -60.41 3.13 -22.73
N THR A 292 -60.13 4.30 -22.16
CA THR A 292 -58.89 5.06 -22.46
C THR A 292 -57.64 4.33 -21.99
N ILE A 293 -57.70 3.68 -20.82
CA ILE A 293 -56.62 2.83 -20.31
C ILE A 293 -56.34 1.68 -21.27
N MET A 294 -57.38 1.04 -21.81
CA MET A 294 -57.29 -0.09 -22.74
C MET A 294 -56.76 0.34 -24.11
N GLU A 295 -57.29 1.42 -24.68
CA GLU A 295 -56.84 1.97 -25.97
C GLU A 295 -55.36 2.35 -25.92
N GLN A 296 -54.91 2.97 -24.84
CA GLN A 296 -53.51 3.31 -24.69
C GLN A 296 -52.62 2.07 -24.50
N VAL A 297 -53.05 1.07 -23.70
CA VAL A 297 -52.31 -0.21 -23.58
C VAL A 297 -52.20 -0.92 -24.92
N LEU A 298 -53.26 -0.89 -25.74
CA LEU A 298 -53.28 -1.45 -27.08
C LEU A 298 -52.38 -0.66 -28.05
N PHE A 299 -52.38 0.67 -27.96
CA PHE A 299 -51.49 1.54 -28.74
C PHE A 299 -50.02 1.28 -28.40
N PHE A 300 -49.68 1.19 -27.11
CA PHE A 300 -48.33 0.86 -26.65
C PHE A 300 -47.94 -0.58 -27.02
N GLY A 301 -48.83 -1.55 -26.85
CA GLY A 301 -48.63 -2.92 -27.31
C GLY A 301 -48.39 -3.02 -28.82
N GLY A 302 -49.07 -2.18 -29.62
CA GLY A 302 -48.84 -2.05 -31.05
C GLY A 302 -47.51 -1.37 -31.40
N SER A 303 -47.09 -0.38 -30.61
CA SER A 303 -45.79 0.29 -30.76
C SER A 303 -44.61 -0.63 -30.51
N LEU A 304 -44.81 -1.68 -29.70
CA LEU A 304 -43.84 -2.76 -29.42
C LEU A 304 -43.78 -3.79 -30.57
N GLY A 305 -44.81 -3.87 -31.41
CA GLY A 305 -44.81 -4.74 -32.59
C GLY A 305 -43.65 -4.44 -33.56
N ARG A 306 -43.14 -3.20 -33.56
CA ARG A 306 -41.94 -2.80 -34.33
C ARG A 306 -40.64 -3.43 -33.79
N VAL A 307 -40.63 -3.96 -32.56
CA VAL A 307 -39.52 -4.68 -31.92
C VAL A 307 -39.74 -6.21 -32.01
N GLY A 308 -40.73 -6.64 -32.77
CA GLY A 308 -41.04 -8.06 -33.00
C GLY A 308 -41.88 -8.70 -31.89
N VAL A 309 -42.47 -7.93 -30.97
CA VAL A 309 -43.37 -8.47 -29.95
C VAL A 309 -44.69 -7.70 -29.87
N ASP A 310 -45.79 -8.44 -29.94
CA ASP A 310 -47.15 -7.91 -29.90
C ASP A 310 -47.92 -8.49 -28.71
N PHE A 311 -48.27 -7.62 -27.76
CA PHE A 311 -49.01 -7.97 -26.55
C PHE A 311 -50.52 -7.78 -26.66
N ARG A 312 -51.02 -7.30 -27.80
CA ARG A 312 -52.46 -7.04 -27.99
C ARG A 312 -53.31 -8.29 -27.76
N GLY A 313 -52.76 -9.49 -28.02
CA GLY A 313 -53.43 -10.77 -27.80
C GLY A 313 -53.62 -11.16 -26.32
N THR A 314 -52.69 -10.77 -25.44
CA THR A 314 -52.76 -11.08 -24.00
C THR A 314 -53.74 -10.15 -23.30
N VAL A 315 -53.76 -8.88 -23.71
CA VAL A 315 -54.68 -7.85 -23.19
C VAL A 315 -56.13 -8.17 -23.55
N ARG A 316 -56.39 -8.63 -24.79
CA ARG A 316 -57.72 -9.05 -25.26
C ARG A 316 -58.28 -10.32 -24.60
N ARG A 317 -57.44 -11.11 -23.90
CA ARG A 317 -57.88 -12.31 -23.19
C ARG A 317 -58.34 -12.05 -21.75
N GLN A 318 -58.06 -10.87 -21.21
CA GLN A 318 -58.39 -10.50 -19.83
C GLN A 318 -59.56 -9.50 -19.70
N SER A 319 -60.04 -8.95 -20.82
CA SER A 319 -61.32 -8.24 -20.92
C SER A 319 -62.47 -9.22 -21.07
#